data_AF-V9L6G7-F1
#
_entry.id   AF-V9L6G7-F1
#
_cell.length_a   1.000
_cell.length_b   1.000
_cell.length_c   1.000
_cell.angle_alpha   90.00
_cell.angle_beta   90.00
_cell.angle_gamma   90.00
#
_symmetry.space_group_name_H-M   'P 1'
#
loop_
_entity.id
_entity.type
_entity.pdbx_description
1 polymer ?
#
loop_
_entity_poly.entity_id
_entity_poly.type
_entity_poly.pdbx_seq_one_letter_code
_entity_poly.pdbx_strand_id
1 'polypeptide(L)'
;RRSSDLADEVGRGEDPAGGEEEEGDLRARRLVRKERLAAVSRQVKSLCAMARQASEKPIPDFGSVIGEESIAVQEAEFGVFRLPAGDAFVEEKTVLWMGVLSLGFALICEAHENLMLAENTLKLIVKNLMECLKLLIHGNDILLKTDKIEMVLNTFLPHGQLMFINCCFIQSLDKELSICMSK
;
A
#
# COMPACT_ATOMS: atom_id res chain seq x y z
N ARG A 1 43.55 -25.17 61.10
CA ARG A 1 44.49 -25.50 60.01
C ARG A 1 43.89 -24.88 58.75
N ARG A 2 44.33 -23.67 58.38
CA ARG A 2 45.19 -23.35 57.19
C ARG A 2 44.55 -23.89 55.90
N SER A 3 44.07 -22.99 55.01
CA SER A 3 44.82 -22.42 53.85
C SER A 3 45.12 -23.54 52.84
N SER A 4 44.90 -23.46 51.54
CA SER A 4 44.77 -22.40 50.52
C SER A 4 44.40 -23.17 49.22
N ASP A 5 43.78 -22.61 48.17
CA ASP A 5 44.41 -21.91 47.03
C ASP A 5 43.34 -21.83 45.92
N LEU A 6 43.04 -20.63 45.40
CA LEU A 6 43.39 -20.13 44.05
C LEU A 6 42.76 -20.89 42.89
N ALA A 7 41.81 -20.27 42.19
CA ALA A 7 41.93 -19.66 40.86
C ALA A 7 40.88 -20.38 39.97
N ASP A 8 40.28 -19.86 38.92
CA ASP A 8 40.54 -18.73 38.06
C ASP A 8 39.24 -18.46 37.26
N GLU A 9 39.22 -17.35 36.53
CA GLU A 9 38.39 -16.96 35.38
C GLU A 9 37.29 -17.94 34.86
N VAL A 10 36.14 -17.48 34.36
CA VAL A 10 36.04 -16.75 33.09
C VAL A 10 34.64 -16.14 33.02
N GLY A 11 34.58 -14.82 32.80
CA GLY A 11 33.39 -14.17 32.29
C GLY A 11 33.04 -14.77 30.93
N ARG A 12 31.91 -15.47 30.85
CA ARG A 12 31.31 -15.78 29.56
C ARG A 12 30.77 -14.48 29.01
N GLY A 13 31.52 -13.92 28.07
CA GLY A 13 31.06 -12.86 27.20
C GLY A 13 29.71 -13.25 26.60
N GLU A 14 28.80 -12.30 26.64
CA GLU A 14 27.59 -12.31 25.83
C GLU A 14 28.04 -12.36 24.37
N ASP A 15 27.74 -13.47 23.69
CA ASP A 15 28.00 -13.62 22.25
C ASP A 15 27.21 -12.56 21.47
N PRO A 16 27.86 -11.72 20.64
CA PRO A 16 27.16 -10.75 19.78
C PRO A 16 26.64 -11.37 18.46
N ALA A 17 26.80 -12.69 18.26
CA ALA A 17 26.53 -13.36 16.98
C ALA A 17 25.04 -13.38 16.56
N GLY A 18 24.10 -13.21 17.50
CA GLY A 18 22.67 -13.17 17.19
C GLY A 18 22.22 -11.89 16.45
N GLY A 19 22.95 -10.79 16.60
CA GLY A 19 22.56 -9.50 16.00
C GLY A 19 22.80 -9.41 14.49
N GLU A 20 23.88 -10.04 14.00
CA GLU A 20 24.27 -9.95 12.59
C GLU A 20 23.42 -10.84 11.67
N GLU A 21 23.00 -12.02 12.15
CA GLU A 21 22.11 -12.94 11.41
C GLU A 21 20.67 -12.39 11.34
N GLU A 22 20.14 -11.85 12.43
CA GLU A 22 18.81 -11.20 12.44
C GLU A 22 18.79 -9.94 11.55
N GLU A 23 19.85 -9.13 11.56
CA GLU A 23 19.94 -7.96 10.67
C GLU A 23 20.04 -8.37 9.19
N GLY A 24 20.73 -9.48 8.90
CA GLY A 24 20.79 -10.09 7.58
C GLY A 24 19.42 -10.52 7.05
N ASP A 25 18.62 -11.23 7.86
CA ASP A 25 17.27 -11.66 7.50
C ASP A 25 16.33 -10.46 7.25
N LEU A 26 16.38 -9.44 8.12
CA LEU A 26 15.59 -8.22 7.95
C LEU A 26 15.94 -7.48 6.64
N ARG A 27 17.23 -7.37 6.32
CA ARG A 27 17.70 -6.76 5.07
C ARG A 27 17.23 -7.55 3.85
N ALA A 28 17.31 -8.87 3.89
CA ALA A 28 16.84 -9.74 2.81
C ALA A 28 15.32 -9.60 2.59
N ARG A 29 14.51 -9.64 3.66
CA ARG A 29 13.05 -9.42 3.59
C ARG A 29 12.69 -8.06 3.00
N ARG A 30 13.42 -7.01 3.41
CA ARG A 30 13.23 -5.66 2.88
C ARG A 30 13.54 -5.58 1.39
N LEU A 31 14.60 -6.25 0.93
CA LEU A 31 14.97 -6.29 -0.49
C LEU A 31 13.87 -6.96 -1.32
N VAL A 32 13.40 -8.13 -0.90
CA VAL A 32 12.31 -8.86 -1.56
C VAL A 32 11.04 -8.02 -1.63
N ARG A 33 10.66 -7.34 -0.53
CA ARG A 33 9.50 -6.44 -0.53
C ARG A 33 9.66 -5.29 -1.51
N LYS A 34 10.85 -4.67 -1.56
CA LYS A 34 11.14 -3.56 -2.47
C LYS A 34 11.04 -4.00 -3.93
N GLU A 35 11.57 -5.17 -4.25
CA GLU A 35 11.51 -5.74 -5.60
C GLU A 35 10.06 -6.01 -6.04
N ARG A 36 9.26 -6.63 -5.18
CA ARG A 36 7.82 -6.83 -5.40
C ARG A 36 7.07 -5.55 -5.71
N LEU A 37 7.27 -4.52 -4.87
CA LEU A 37 6.64 -3.22 -5.06
C LEU A 37 7.12 -2.54 -6.36
N ALA A 38 8.40 -2.64 -6.68
CA ALA A 38 8.96 -2.06 -7.90
C ALA A 38 8.43 -2.75 -9.17
N ALA A 39 8.26 -4.08 -9.15
CA ALA A 39 7.68 -4.84 -10.26
C ALA A 39 6.25 -4.40 -10.56
N VAL A 40 5.40 -4.34 -9.52
CA VAL A 40 4.01 -3.88 -9.64
C VAL A 40 3.97 -2.42 -10.11
N SER A 41 4.77 -1.55 -9.51
CA SER A 41 4.81 -0.12 -9.86
C SER A 41 5.18 0.11 -11.33
N ARG A 42 6.17 -0.62 -11.88
CA ARG A 42 6.56 -0.51 -13.30
C ARG A 42 5.39 -0.88 -14.21
N GLN A 43 4.71 -1.99 -13.93
CA GLN A 43 3.58 -2.45 -14.74
C GLN A 43 2.42 -1.46 -14.70
N VAL A 44 2.02 -1.03 -13.50
CA VAL A 44 0.93 -0.05 -13.32
C VAL A 44 1.27 1.27 -14.02
N LYS A 45 2.49 1.78 -13.87
CA LYS A 45 2.93 3.00 -14.54
C LYS A 45 2.82 2.87 -16.07
N SER A 46 3.24 1.74 -16.62
CA SER A 46 3.14 1.48 -18.06
C SER A 46 1.69 1.43 -18.52
N LEU A 47 0.83 0.70 -17.79
CA LEU A 47 -0.58 0.55 -18.13
C LEU A 47 -1.35 1.87 -18.02
N CYS A 48 -1.12 2.67 -16.97
CA CYS A 48 -1.68 4.01 -16.87
C CYS A 48 -1.23 4.90 -18.04
N ALA A 49 0.05 4.86 -18.42
CA ALA A 49 0.55 5.65 -19.54
C ALA A 49 -0.10 5.23 -20.88
N MET A 50 -0.24 3.93 -21.11
CA MET A 50 -0.89 3.40 -22.31
C MET A 50 -2.39 3.75 -22.36
N ALA A 51 -3.11 3.58 -21.24
CA ALA A 51 -4.53 3.90 -21.16
C ALA A 51 -4.79 5.39 -21.45
N ARG A 52 -3.93 6.29 -20.96
CA ARG A 52 -4.01 7.73 -21.24
C ARG A 52 -3.78 8.08 -22.69
N GLN A 53 -2.76 7.48 -23.29
CA GLN A 53 -2.46 7.68 -24.70
C GLN A 53 -3.62 7.22 -25.58
N ALA A 54 -4.24 6.08 -25.23
CA ALA A 54 -5.42 5.59 -25.93
C ALA A 54 -6.66 6.47 -25.74
N SER A 55 -6.78 7.14 -24.58
CA SER A 55 -7.90 8.03 -24.27
C SER A 55 -7.70 9.47 -24.74
N GLU A 56 -6.53 9.80 -25.33
CA GLU A 56 -6.12 11.17 -25.71
C GLU A 56 -6.22 12.20 -24.58
N LYS A 57 -6.22 11.76 -23.31
CA LYS A 57 -6.36 12.64 -22.14
C LYS A 57 -5.02 13.32 -21.84
N PRO A 58 -4.97 14.66 -21.76
CA PRO A 58 -3.76 15.37 -21.35
C PRO A 58 -3.43 15.04 -19.89
N ILE A 59 -2.14 15.10 -19.53
CA ILE A 59 -1.71 14.92 -18.14
C ILE A 59 -2.30 16.09 -17.33
N PRO A 60 -3.21 15.84 -16.37
CA PRO A 60 -3.77 16.92 -15.58
C PRO A 60 -2.67 17.49 -14.67
N ASP A 61 -2.48 18.80 -14.72
CA ASP A 61 -1.65 19.51 -13.76
C ASP A 61 -2.34 19.48 -12.39
N PHE A 62 -1.64 19.01 -11.35
CA PHE A 62 -2.21 18.82 -10.01
C PHE A 62 -2.84 20.09 -9.44
N GLY A 63 -2.36 21.27 -9.85
CA GLY A 63 -2.91 22.55 -9.42
C GLY A 63 -4.26 22.92 -10.05
N SER A 64 -4.65 22.31 -11.18
CA SER A 64 -5.85 22.67 -11.93
C SER A 64 -7.12 21.90 -11.52
N VAL A 65 -7.00 20.85 -10.70
CA VAL A 65 -8.10 19.90 -10.40
C VAL A 65 -8.66 20.07 -8.99
N ILE A 66 -8.36 21.20 -8.34
CA ILE A 66 -8.81 21.49 -6.98
C ILE A 66 -10.35 21.50 -6.94
N GLY A 67 -10.93 20.50 -6.26
CA GLY A 67 -12.38 20.38 -6.09
C GLY A 67 -13.09 19.44 -7.07
N GLU A 68 -12.40 18.87 -8.05
CA GLU A 68 -12.97 17.96 -9.06
C GLU A 68 -12.57 16.48 -8.84
N GLU A 69 -12.08 16.10 -7.66
CA GLU A 69 -11.53 14.76 -7.43
C GLU A 69 -12.60 13.66 -7.51
N SER A 70 -13.84 13.98 -7.15
CA SER A 70 -14.96 13.05 -7.33
C SER A 70 -15.20 12.74 -8.81
N ILE A 71 -14.97 13.72 -9.69
CA ILE A 71 -15.06 13.57 -11.15
C ILE A 71 -13.82 12.80 -11.64
N ALA A 72 -12.63 13.14 -11.15
CA ALA A 72 -11.39 12.45 -11.49
C ALA A 72 -11.42 10.95 -11.14
N VAL A 73 -12.04 10.57 -10.00
CA VAL A 73 -12.22 9.17 -9.61
C VAL A 73 -13.25 8.46 -10.49
N GLN A 74 -14.30 9.16 -10.95
CA GLN A 74 -15.28 8.59 -11.88
C GLN A 74 -14.71 8.37 -13.29
N GLU A 75 -13.83 9.27 -13.74
CA GLU A 75 -13.18 9.19 -15.05
C GLU A 75 -11.86 8.40 -15.05
N ALA A 76 -11.53 7.81 -13.90
CA ALA A 76 -10.30 7.09 -13.67
C ALA A 76 -10.14 5.91 -14.63
N GLU A 77 -8.91 5.68 -15.06
CA GLU A 77 -8.56 4.47 -15.79
C GLU A 77 -8.48 3.32 -14.80
N PHE A 78 -9.01 2.16 -15.20
CA PHE A 78 -8.99 0.96 -14.39
C PHE A 78 -8.62 -0.24 -15.25
N GLY A 79 -7.94 -1.21 -14.64
CA GLY A 79 -7.68 -2.47 -15.31
C GLY A 79 -7.18 -3.54 -14.37
N VAL A 80 -6.95 -4.71 -14.96
CA VAL A 80 -6.43 -5.88 -14.26
C VAL A 80 -5.33 -6.53 -15.10
N PHE A 81 -4.31 -7.05 -14.44
CA PHE A 81 -3.30 -7.88 -15.07
C PHE A 81 -2.85 -8.99 -14.12
N ARG A 82 -2.24 -10.04 -14.67
CA ARG A 82 -1.70 -11.17 -13.90
C ARG A 82 -0.19 -11.08 -13.84
N LEU A 83 0.37 -11.38 -12.66
CA LEU A 83 1.79 -11.55 -12.44
C LEU A 83 2.08 -13.05 -12.32
N PRO A 84 2.87 -13.63 -13.24
CA PRO A 84 3.20 -15.05 -13.19
C PRO A 84 4.04 -15.38 -11.95
N ALA A 85 3.93 -16.62 -11.49
CA ALA A 85 4.81 -17.17 -10.46
C ALA A 85 6.28 -17.13 -10.91
N GLY A 86 7.18 -16.81 -9.98
CA GLY A 86 8.63 -16.83 -10.19
C GLY A 86 9.26 -15.53 -10.70
N ASP A 87 8.46 -14.50 -11.05
CA ASP A 87 8.99 -13.17 -11.38
C ASP A 87 9.25 -12.37 -10.09
N ALA A 88 8.22 -11.78 -9.50
CA ALA A 88 8.31 -11.04 -8.23
C ALA A 88 7.67 -11.79 -7.03
N PHE A 89 6.74 -12.70 -7.31
CA PHE A 89 5.99 -13.46 -6.33
C PHE A 89 6.21 -14.96 -6.54
N VAL A 90 6.25 -15.71 -5.45
CA VAL A 90 6.41 -17.18 -5.50
C VAL A 90 5.22 -17.83 -6.20
N GLU A 91 4.04 -17.29 -5.97
CA GLU A 91 2.79 -17.71 -6.57
C GLU A 91 2.29 -16.66 -7.55
N GLU A 92 1.41 -17.08 -8.45
CA GLU A 92 0.72 -16.16 -9.34
C GLU A 92 -0.16 -15.19 -8.54
N LYS A 93 -0.15 -13.91 -8.91
CA LYS A 93 -1.00 -12.87 -8.31
C LYS A 93 -1.81 -12.17 -9.40
N THR A 94 -3.01 -11.72 -9.03
CA THR A 94 -3.80 -10.83 -9.88
C THR A 94 -3.71 -9.42 -9.33
N VAL A 95 -3.42 -8.44 -10.16
CA VAL A 95 -3.29 -7.04 -9.73
C VAL A 95 -4.39 -6.22 -10.39
N LEU A 96 -5.23 -5.61 -9.56
CA LEU A 96 -6.16 -4.57 -9.97
C LEU A 96 -5.46 -3.23 -9.84
N TRP A 97 -5.65 -2.34 -10.80
CA TRP A 97 -5.03 -1.02 -10.75
C TRP A 97 -6.00 0.07 -11.18
N MET A 98 -5.74 1.27 -10.66
CA MET A 98 -6.49 2.47 -11.00
C MET A 98 -5.56 3.66 -11.17
N GLY A 99 -5.69 4.37 -12.28
CA GLY A 99 -4.99 5.63 -12.55
C GLY A 99 -5.91 6.82 -12.32
N VAL A 100 -5.58 7.67 -11.34
CA VAL A 100 -6.32 8.91 -11.04
C VAL A 100 -5.34 10.08 -11.08
N LEU A 101 -5.58 11.07 -11.95
CA LEU A 101 -4.67 12.20 -12.17
C LEU A 101 -3.25 11.76 -12.52
N SER A 102 -2.25 11.94 -11.66
CA SER A 102 -0.91 11.35 -11.86
C SER A 102 -0.54 10.29 -10.82
N LEU A 103 -1.52 9.84 -10.03
CA LEU A 103 -1.38 8.77 -9.05
C LEU A 103 -1.81 7.44 -9.66
N GLY A 104 -1.09 6.39 -9.30
CA GLY A 104 -1.44 5.01 -9.61
C GLY A 104 -1.68 4.24 -8.31
N PHE A 105 -2.84 3.60 -8.22
CA PHE A 105 -3.22 2.73 -7.13
C PHE A 105 -3.23 1.28 -7.61
N ALA A 106 -2.83 0.36 -6.75
CA ALA A 106 -2.80 -1.06 -7.07
C ALA A 106 -3.20 -1.90 -5.86
N LEU A 107 -4.01 -2.92 -6.11
CA LEU A 107 -4.38 -3.95 -5.14
C LEU A 107 -3.92 -5.30 -5.69
N ILE A 108 -3.05 -5.97 -4.93
CA ILE A 108 -2.49 -7.27 -5.29
C ILE A 108 -3.34 -8.32 -4.60
N CYS A 109 -3.96 -9.19 -5.39
CA CYS A 109 -4.86 -10.22 -4.95
C CYS A 109 -4.30 -11.61 -5.25
N GLU A 110 -4.71 -12.56 -4.44
CA GLU A 110 -4.55 -13.99 -4.69
C GLU A 110 -5.43 -14.44 -5.86
N ALA A 111 -5.04 -15.53 -6.52
CA ALA A 111 -5.78 -16.07 -7.67
C ALA A 111 -7.22 -16.49 -7.35
N HIS A 112 -7.54 -16.75 -6.08
CA HIS A 112 -8.85 -17.19 -5.62
C HIS A 112 -9.72 -16.06 -5.03
N GLU A 113 -9.17 -14.86 -4.90
CA GLU A 113 -9.92 -13.73 -4.35
C GLU A 113 -10.97 -13.20 -5.34
N ASN A 114 -12.05 -12.65 -4.79
CA ASN A 114 -13.15 -12.13 -5.60
C ASN A 114 -12.74 -10.78 -6.24
N LEU A 115 -12.47 -10.79 -7.54
CA LEU A 115 -12.03 -9.59 -8.27
C LEU A 115 -13.08 -8.46 -8.29
N MET A 116 -14.37 -8.78 -8.35
CA MET A 116 -15.43 -7.77 -8.29
C MET A 116 -15.45 -7.06 -6.94
N LEU A 117 -15.26 -7.83 -5.86
CA LEU A 117 -15.14 -7.26 -4.52
C LEU A 117 -13.87 -6.41 -4.40
N ALA A 118 -12.74 -6.93 -4.86
CA ALA A 118 -11.47 -6.22 -4.86
C ALA A 118 -11.54 -4.89 -5.63
N GLU A 119 -12.21 -4.87 -6.79
CA GLU A 119 -12.41 -3.66 -7.59
C GLU A 119 -13.23 -2.62 -6.83
N ASN A 120 -14.36 -3.03 -6.25
CA ASN A 120 -15.23 -2.14 -5.49
C ASN A 120 -14.51 -1.59 -4.25
N THR A 121 -13.74 -2.42 -3.56
CA THR A 121 -12.92 -2.01 -2.42
C THR A 121 -11.84 -1.04 -2.86
N LEU A 122 -11.14 -1.28 -3.97
CA LEU A 122 -10.14 -0.36 -4.51
C LEU A 122 -10.76 0.99 -4.88
N LYS A 123 -11.92 1.00 -5.56
CA LYS A 123 -12.69 2.23 -5.87
C LYS A 123 -13.00 3.03 -4.60
N LEU A 124 -13.47 2.36 -3.56
CA LEU A 124 -13.84 2.99 -2.29
C LEU A 124 -12.61 3.57 -1.55
N ILE A 125 -11.52 2.81 -1.50
CA ILE A 125 -10.26 3.26 -0.89
C ILE A 125 -9.72 4.46 -1.67
N VAL A 126 -9.65 4.39 -2.99
CA VAL A 126 -9.12 5.48 -3.83
C VAL A 126 -9.94 6.75 -3.64
N LYS A 127 -11.28 6.66 -3.62
CA LYS A 127 -12.15 7.80 -3.32
C LYS A 127 -11.78 8.48 -1.99
N ASN A 128 -11.70 7.69 -0.91
CA ASN A 128 -11.39 8.19 0.43
C ASN A 128 -9.94 8.72 0.53
N LEU A 129 -8.98 8.07 -0.12
CA LEU A 129 -7.60 8.55 -0.20
C LEU A 129 -7.52 9.87 -0.96
N MET A 130 -8.19 10.00 -2.10
CA MET A 130 -8.20 11.26 -2.85
C MET A 130 -8.74 12.40 -2.00
N GLU A 131 -9.76 12.17 -1.16
CA GLU A 131 -10.23 13.13 -0.15
C GLU A 131 -9.15 13.53 0.88
N CYS A 132 -8.42 12.55 1.42
CA CYS A 132 -7.27 12.80 2.31
C CYS A 132 -6.15 13.61 1.62
N LEU A 133 -5.92 13.32 0.34
CA LEU A 133 -4.86 13.89 -0.48
C LEU A 133 -5.23 15.30 -1.01
N LYS A 134 -6.50 15.72 -1.05
CA LYS A 134 -6.88 17.12 -1.41
C LYS A 134 -6.17 18.15 -0.54
N LEU A 135 -5.99 17.81 0.72
CA LEU A 135 -5.31 18.62 1.71
C LEU A 135 -3.77 18.70 1.48
N LEU A 136 -3.21 17.98 0.51
CA LEU A 136 -1.78 17.99 0.16
C LEU A 136 -1.39 19.04 -0.88
N ILE A 137 -2.36 19.76 -1.44
CA ILE A 137 -2.07 20.77 -2.47
C ILE A 137 -1.43 22.05 -1.86
N HIS A 138 -1.35 22.15 -0.53
CA HIS A 138 -0.64 23.23 0.17
C HIS A 138 0.83 22.97 0.49
N GLY A 139 1.39 21.81 0.13
CA GLY A 139 2.78 21.49 0.43
C GLY A 139 3.02 19.99 0.43
N ASN A 140 4.28 19.61 0.29
CA ASN A 140 4.81 18.28 -0.06
C ASN A 140 4.55 17.16 1.00
N ASP A 141 3.31 16.99 1.44
CA ASP A 141 2.95 16.43 2.74
C ASP A 141 2.33 15.02 2.67
N ILE A 142 2.52 14.27 1.58
CA ILE A 142 2.07 12.85 1.51
C ILE A 142 2.62 12.07 2.73
N LEU A 143 3.83 12.41 3.17
CA LEU A 143 4.48 11.88 4.36
C LEU A 143 3.82 12.30 5.68
N LEU A 144 3.17 13.46 5.76
CA LEU A 144 2.53 13.96 6.99
C LEU A 144 1.15 13.31 7.25
N LYS A 145 0.71 12.40 6.39
CA LYS A 145 -0.62 11.77 6.48
C LYS A 145 -0.61 10.25 6.37
N THR A 146 0.55 9.63 6.64
CA THR A 146 0.63 8.17 6.73
C THR A 146 -0.42 7.62 7.69
N ASP A 147 -0.68 8.29 8.81
CA ASP A 147 -1.73 7.92 9.77
C ASP A 147 -3.14 7.90 9.17
N LYS A 148 -3.47 8.85 8.28
CA LYS A 148 -4.79 8.91 7.63
C LYS A 148 -4.92 7.84 6.55
N ILE A 149 -3.84 7.59 5.80
CA ILE A 149 -3.79 6.50 4.80
C ILE A 149 -3.95 5.15 5.52
N GLU A 150 -3.22 4.96 6.62
CA GLU A 150 -3.31 3.77 7.45
C GLU A 150 -4.71 3.58 8.03
N MET A 151 -5.35 4.65 8.51
CA MET A 151 -6.73 4.60 8.99
C MET A 151 -7.70 4.12 7.91
N VAL A 152 -7.65 4.72 6.71
CA VAL A 152 -8.48 4.29 5.56
C VAL A 152 -8.23 2.83 5.21
N LEU A 153 -6.97 2.40 5.16
CA LEU A 153 -6.61 1.01 4.88
C LEU A 153 -7.12 0.06 5.97
N ASN A 154 -6.97 0.39 7.24
CA ASN A 154 -7.44 -0.44 8.35
C ASN A 154 -8.98 -0.52 8.42
N THR A 155 -9.70 0.50 7.94
CA THR A 155 -11.16 0.48 7.88
C THR A 155 -11.69 -0.41 6.76
N PHE A 156 -11.10 -0.38 5.56
CA PHE A 156 -11.62 -1.10 4.39
C PHE A 156 -10.90 -2.42 4.08
N LEU A 157 -9.65 -2.57 4.53
CA LEU A 157 -8.78 -3.74 4.36
C LEU A 157 -8.08 -4.07 5.69
N PRO A 158 -8.82 -4.42 6.76
CA PRO A 158 -8.22 -4.84 8.01
C PRO A 158 -7.29 -6.03 7.76
N HIS A 159 -6.02 -5.90 8.16
CA HIS A 159 -4.98 -6.91 7.90
C HIS A 159 -4.76 -7.26 6.42
N GLY A 160 -5.20 -6.42 5.49
CA GLY A 160 -5.16 -6.68 4.05
C GLY A 160 -6.25 -7.63 3.55
N GLN A 161 -7.28 -7.92 4.36
CA GLN A 161 -8.36 -8.84 3.97
C GLN A 161 -9.49 -8.11 3.25
N LEU A 162 -9.95 -8.69 2.15
CA LEU A 162 -11.15 -8.24 1.46
C LEU A 162 -12.40 -8.54 2.28
N MET A 163 -13.07 -7.47 2.71
CA MET A 163 -14.29 -7.57 3.49
C MET A 163 -15.51 -7.57 2.57
N PHE A 164 -16.43 -8.52 2.75
CA PHE A 164 -17.73 -8.47 2.07
C PHE A 164 -18.65 -7.49 2.79
N ILE A 165 -18.70 -6.26 2.27
CA ILE A 165 -19.41 -5.15 2.91
C ILE A 165 -20.60 -4.71 2.04
N ASN A 166 -21.78 -4.59 2.64
CA ASN A 166 -22.97 -4.05 1.97
C ASN A 166 -22.92 -2.51 1.89
N CYS A 167 -23.62 -1.93 0.92
CA CYS A 167 -23.71 -0.48 0.68
C CYS A 167 -24.10 0.33 1.93
N CYS A 168 -25.04 -0.15 2.75
CA CYS A 168 -25.43 0.51 3.99
C CYS A 168 -24.28 0.56 5.00
N PHE A 169 -23.45 -0.48 5.04
CA PHE A 169 -22.30 -0.54 5.94
C PHE A 169 -21.15 0.33 5.41
N ILE A 170 -20.93 0.35 4.09
CA ILE A 170 -20.00 1.30 3.46
C ILE A 170 -20.35 2.74 3.86
N GLN A 171 -21.63 3.12 3.81
CA GLN A 171 -22.07 4.46 4.22
C GLN A 171 -21.81 4.75 5.70
N SER A 172 -21.94 3.76 6.58
CA SER A 172 -21.61 3.91 8.00
C SER A 172 -20.09 4.10 8.19
N LEU A 173 -19.27 3.29 7.52
CA LEU A 173 -17.81 3.41 7.56
C LEU A 173 -17.33 4.77 7.02
N ASP A 174 -17.88 5.23 5.90
CA ASP A 174 -17.55 6.55 5.33
C ASP A 174 -17.87 7.68 6.34
N LYS A 175 -18.99 7.58 7.07
CA LYS A 175 -19.35 8.55 8.12
C LYS A 175 -18.38 8.50 9.30
N GLU A 176 -18.05 7.31 9.78
CA GLU A 176 -17.09 7.12 10.89
C GLU A 176 -15.70 7.64 10.52
N LEU A 177 -15.22 7.33 9.32
CA LEU A 177 -13.98 7.86 8.77
C LEU A 177 -14.00 9.38 8.68
N SER A 178 -15.09 9.97 8.17
CA SER A 178 -15.22 11.44 8.08
C SER A 178 -15.11 12.11 9.46
N ILE A 179 -15.67 11.49 10.51
CA ILE A 179 -15.57 11.97 11.89
C ILE A 179 -14.14 11.84 12.41
N CYS A 180 -13.48 10.70 12.17
CA CYS A 180 -12.11 10.47 12.62
C CYS A 180 -11.08 11.36 11.90
N MET A 181 -11.30 11.66 10.62
CA MET A 181 -10.41 12.48 9.81
C MET A 181 -10.54 13.99 10.07
N SER A 182 -11.62 14.41 10.74
CA SER A 182 -11.91 15.80 11.16
C SER A 182 -11.38 16.14 12.55
N LYS A 183 -10.84 15.16 13.29
CA LYS A 183 -10.13 15.36 14.55
C LYS A 183 -8.64 15.61 14.28
#